data_AF-A0A0A1W200-F1
#
_entry.id   AF-A0A0A1W200-F1
#
_cell.length_a   1.000
_cell.length_b   1.000
_cell.length_c   1.000
_cell.angle_alpha   90.00
_cell.angle_beta   90.00
_cell.angle_gamma   90.00
#
_symmetry.space_group_name_H-M   'P 1'
#
loop_
_entity.id
_entity.type
_entity.pdbx_description
1 polymer ?
#
loop_
_entity_poly.entity_id
_entity_poly.type
_entity_poly.pdbx_seq_one_letter_code
_entity_poly.pdbx_strand_id
1 'polypeptide(L)'
;MVSKIRKQIYIEAEQNNLLKEKARQTGLSEAEIIRQAIDQHIISVKSPTPNLSAWEREKAFIAGLENRPSQPGKRDWQREDLYER
;
A
#
# COMPACT_ATOMS: atom_id res chain seq x y z
N MET A 1 -10.68 19.29 0.09
CA MET A 1 -11.82 18.53 0.63
C MET A 1 -12.08 17.33 -0.26
N VAL A 2 -12.11 16.11 0.27
CA VAL A 2 -12.50 14.94 -0.52
C VAL A 2 -14.02 14.92 -0.58
N SER A 3 -14.56 15.22 -1.76
CA SER A 3 -16.00 15.19 -2.03
C SER A 3 -16.48 13.73 -2.12
N LYS A 4 -17.47 13.35 -1.30
CA LYS A 4 -18.14 12.04 -1.42
C LYS A 4 -19.24 12.14 -2.47
N ILE A 5 -19.23 11.23 -3.45
CA ILE A 5 -20.24 11.16 -4.52
C ILE A 5 -21.33 10.16 -4.12
N ARG A 6 -22.61 10.58 -4.14
CA ARG A 6 -23.74 9.68 -3.90
C ARG A 6 -23.91 8.72 -5.08
N LYS A 7 -23.93 7.42 -4.79
CA LYS A 7 -24.25 6.35 -5.75
C LYS A 7 -25.44 5.55 -5.23
N GLN A 8 -26.30 5.10 -6.13
CA GLN A 8 -27.39 4.19 -5.84
C GLN A 8 -27.06 2.84 -6.50
N ILE A 9 -27.12 1.77 -5.72
CA ILE A 9 -26.78 0.41 -6.14
C ILE A 9 -27.91 -0.53 -5.71
N TYR A 10 -28.16 -1.56 -6.50
CA TYR A 10 -29.02 -2.67 -6.11
C TYR A 10 -28.14 -3.77 -5.54
N ILE A 11 -28.57 -4.34 -4.41
CA ILE A 11 -27.91 -5.45 -3.73
C ILE A 11 -28.96 -6.51 -3.40
N GLU A 12 -28.52 -7.73 -3.20
CA GLU A 12 -29.40 -8.83 -2.84
C GLU A 12 -29.89 -8.70 -1.39
N ALA A 13 -31.04 -9.32 -1.08
CA ALA A 13 -31.61 -9.28 0.26
C ALA A 13 -30.66 -9.84 1.33
N GLU A 14 -29.91 -10.90 0.99
CA GLU A 14 -28.90 -11.49 1.87
C GLU A 14 -27.74 -10.52 2.12
N GLN A 15 -27.24 -9.84 1.08
CA GLN A 15 -26.17 -8.84 1.21
C GLN A 15 -26.59 -7.67 2.10
N ASN A 16 -27.85 -7.20 1.98
CA ASN A 16 -28.39 -6.18 2.86
C ASN A 16 -28.43 -6.63 4.33
N ASN A 17 -28.81 -7.89 4.59
CA ASN A 17 -28.85 -8.43 5.95
C ASN A 17 -27.43 -8.51 6.56
N LEU A 18 -26.46 -9.03 5.79
CA LEU A 18 -25.06 -9.09 6.20
C LEU A 18 -24.47 -7.70 6.45
N LEU A 19 -24.81 -6.72 5.61
CA LEU A 19 -24.34 -5.34 5.75
C LEU A 19 -24.84 -4.70 7.06
N LYS A 20 -26.12 -4.87 7.37
CA LYS A 20 -26.73 -4.40 8.62
C LYS A 20 -26.13 -5.07 9.85
N GLU A 21 -25.92 -6.38 9.79
CA GLU A 21 -25.28 -7.10 10.88
C GLU A 21 -23.87 -6.59 11.13
N LYS A 22 -23.09 -6.42 10.06
CA LYS A 22 -21.70 -5.95 10.15
C LYS A 22 -21.62 -4.50 10.64
N ALA A 23 -22.55 -3.65 10.24
CA ALA A 23 -22.68 -2.28 10.76
C ALA A 23 -22.91 -2.29 12.28
N ARG A 24 -23.82 -3.15 12.77
CA ARG A 24 -24.10 -3.31 14.20
C ARG A 24 -22.89 -3.84 14.98
N GLN A 25 -22.18 -4.82 14.44
CA GLN A 25 -21.02 -5.44 15.10
C GLN A 25 -19.82 -4.49 15.17
N THR A 26 -19.58 -3.70 14.13
CA THR A 26 -18.39 -2.82 14.02
C THR A 26 -18.63 -1.40 14.52
N GLY A 27 -19.90 -0.99 14.70
CA GLY A 27 -20.28 0.39 15.00
C GLY A 27 -20.08 1.36 13.82
N LEU A 28 -19.72 0.85 12.63
CA LEU A 28 -19.54 1.64 11.42
C LEU A 28 -20.86 1.79 10.65
N SER A 29 -21.00 2.88 9.90
CA SER A 29 -22.11 3.03 8.96
C SER A 29 -22.00 2.02 7.82
N GLU A 30 -23.14 1.56 7.30
CA GLU A 30 -23.23 0.70 6.11
C GLU A 30 -22.43 1.27 4.93
N ALA A 31 -22.51 2.59 4.72
CA ALA A 31 -21.78 3.27 3.65
C ALA A 31 -20.26 3.24 3.83
N GLU A 32 -19.77 3.21 5.08
CA GLU A 32 -18.33 3.07 5.37
C GLU A 32 -17.86 1.65 5.09
N ILE A 33 -18.66 0.66 5.46
CA ILE A 33 -18.37 -0.75 5.16
C ILE A 33 -18.32 -0.98 3.65
N ILE A 34 -19.26 -0.41 2.89
CA ILE A 34 -19.24 -0.49 1.42
C ILE A 34 -17.97 0.15 0.85
N ARG A 35 -17.57 1.33 1.35
CA ARG A 35 -16.32 1.98 0.91
C ARG A 35 -15.10 1.12 1.19
N GLN A 36 -14.98 0.58 2.41
CA GLN A 36 -13.86 -0.29 2.77
C GLN A 36 -13.82 -1.57 1.92
N ALA A 37 -14.97 -2.15 1.61
CA ALA A 37 -15.05 -3.31 0.71
C ALA A 37 -14.59 -2.96 -0.71
N ILE A 38 -14.98 -1.79 -1.24
CA ILE A 38 -14.52 -1.28 -2.53
C ILE A 38 -13.00 -1.06 -2.50
N ASP A 39 -12.50 -0.40 -1.47
CA ASP A 39 -11.07 -0.13 -1.31
C ASP A 39 -10.28 -1.44 -1.22
N GLN A 40 -10.73 -2.41 -0.42
CA GLN A 40 -10.10 -3.73 -0.33
C GLN A 40 -10.12 -4.48 -1.66
N HIS A 41 -11.22 -4.43 -2.40
CA HIS A 41 -11.32 -5.08 -3.72
C HIS A 41 -10.38 -4.42 -4.74
N ILE A 42 -10.33 -3.08 -4.77
CA ILE A 42 -9.46 -2.32 -5.69
C ILE A 42 -7.98 -2.44 -5.27
N ILE A 43 -7.67 -2.37 -3.98
CA ILE A 43 -6.30 -2.53 -3.45
C ILE A 43 -5.82 -3.97 -3.64
N SER A 44 -6.69 -4.98 -3.49
CA SER A 44 -6.34 -6.36 -3.82
C SER A 44 -5.99 -6.52 -5.29
N VAL A 45 -6.60 -5.74 -6.18
CA VAL A 45 -6.26 -5.71 -7.62
C VAL A 45 -4.97 -4.90 -7.89
N LYS A 46 -4.68 -3.89 -7.05
CA LYS A 46 -3.53 -2.98 -7.23
C LYS A 46 -2.28 -3.35 -6.44
N SER A 47 -2.36 -4.26 -5.47
CA SER A 47 -1.20 -4.74 -4.74
C SER A 47 -0.36 -5.57 -5.70
N PRO A 48 0.83 -5.13 -6.13
CA PRO A 48 1.71 -6.02 -6.86
C PRO A 48 1.97 -7.22 -5.96
N THR A 49 1.64 -8.42 -6.42
CA THR A 49 2.10 -9.65 -5.78
C THR A 49 3.61 -9.49 -5.54
N PRO A 50 4.09 -9.57 -4.29
CA PRO A 50 5.50 -9.39 -4.00
C PRO A 50 6.29 -10.37 -4.84
N ASN A 51 7.11 -9.87 -5.76
CA ASN A 51 7.94 -10.75 -6.58
C ASN A 51 9.08 -11.25 -5.69
N LEU A 52 8.88 -12.42 -5.09
CA LEU A 52 9.85 -13.09 -4.22
C LEU A 52 11.23 -13.21 -4.89
N SER A 53 11.28 -13.49 -6.20
CA SER A 53 12.55 -13.56 -6.94
C SER A 53 13.23 -12.20 -7.12
N ALA A 54 12.47 -11.11 -7.17
CA ALA A 54 13.05 -9.76 -7.19
C ALA A 54 13.63 -9.42 -5.81
N TRP A 55 12.93 -9.81 -4.73
CA TRP A 55 13.41 -9.63 -3.36
C TRP A 55 14.67 -10.45 -3.04
N GLU A 56 14.75 -11.68 -3.54
CA GLU A 56 15.96 -12.51 -3.40
C GLU A 56 17.15 -11.94 -4.16
N ARG A 57 16.93 -11.40 -5.36
CA ARG A 57 17.97 -10.69 -6.12
C ARG A 57 18.47 -9.45 -5.39
N GLU A 58 17.57 -8.67 -4.80
CA GLU A 58 17.93 -7.50 -3.99
C GLU A 58 18.77 -7.89 -2.76
N LYS A 59 18.36 -8.95 -2.04
CA LYS A 59 19.15 -9.47 -0.91
C LYS A 59 20.55 -9.91 -1.33
N ALA A 60 20.67 -10.62 -2.45
CA ALA A 60 21.96 -11.04 -2.99
C ALA A 60 22.83 -9.84 -3.40
N PHE A 61 22.22 -8.78 -3.95
CA PHE A 61 22.90 -7.54 -4.28
C PHE A 61 23.44 -6.81 -3.04
N ILE A 62 22.62 -6.65 -2.00
CA ILE A 62 23.02 -6.04 -0.72
C ILE A 62 24.14 -6.83 -0.05
N ALA A 63 24.03 -8.16 0.00
CA ALA A 63 25.10 -9.02 0.52
C ALA A 63 26.41 -8.89 -0.28
N GLY A 64 26.31 -8.63 -1.59
CA GLY A 64 27.46 -8.31 -2.44
C GLY A 64 28.09 -6.94 -2.13
N LEU A 65 27.30 -5.96 -1.69
CA LEU A 65 27.80 -4.65 -1.25
C LEU A 65 28.53 -4.74 0.09
N GLU A 66 28.03 -5.54 1.04
CA GLU A 66 28.68 -5.75 2.33
C GLU A 66 30.05 -6.41 2.20
N ASN A 67 30.21 -7.31 1.22
CA ASN A 67 31.48 -7.97 0.93
C ASN A 67 32.43 -7.14 0.04
N ARG A 68 32.04 -5.91 -0.33
CA ARG A 68 32.89 -5.07 -1.17
C ARG A 68 34.00 -4.45 -0.31
N PRO A 69 35.28 -4.57 -0.71
CA PRO A 69 36.35 -3.89 0.00
C PRO A 69 36.12 -2.38 -0.03
N SER A 70 36.38 -1.72 1.10
CA SER A 70 36.29 -0.26 1.21
C SER A 70 37.08 0.37 0.08
N GLN A 71 36.42 1.13 -0.79
CA GLN A 71 37.11 1.75 -1.92
C GLN A 71 38.08 2.81 -1.39
N PRO A 72 39.35 2.81 -1.82
CA PRO A 72 40.28 3.87 -1.48
C PRO A 72 39.88 5.13 -2.24
N GLY A 73 39.22 6.04 -1.54
CA GLY A 73 38.83 7.35 -2.05
C GLY A 73 38.32 8.18 -0.89
N LYS A 74 38.91 9.37 -0.68
CA LYS A 74 38.29 10.35 0.21
C LYS A 74 37.03 10.87 -0.48
N ARG A 75 36.06 11.28 0.33
CA ARG A 75 34.82 11.90 -0.16
C ARG A 75 35.19 13.22 -0.84
N ASP A 76 35.01 13.30 -2.16
CA ASP A 76 35.36 14.49 -2.96
C ASP A 76 34.29 15.59 -2.91
N TRP A 77 33.25 15.41 -2.09
CA TRP A 77 32.15 16.36 -1.93
C TRP A 77 31.84 16.59 -0.46
N GLN A 78 31.54 17.84 -0.11
CA GLN A 78 31.02 18.22 1.20
C GLN A 78 29.49 18.12 1.20
N ARG A 79 28.89 17.87 2.36
CA ARG A 79 27.44 17.59 2.46
C ARG A 79 26.61 18.79 2.01
N GLU A 80 27.18 19.97 2.13
CA GLU A 80 26.65 21.27 1.78
C GLU A 80 26.47 21.40 0.26
N ASP A 81 27.36 20.80 -0.55
CA ASP A 81 27.30 20.81 -2.02
C ASP A 81 26.05 20.11 -2.60
N LEU A 82 25.33 19.32 -1.80
CA LEU A 82 24.14 18.56 -2.20
C LEU A 82 22.83 19.36 -2.10
N TYR A 83 22.81 20.44 -1.32
CA TYR A 83 21.58 21.20 -1.04
C TYR A 83 21.52 22.56 -1.74
N GLU A 84 22.59 22.98 -2.42
CA GLU A 84 22.58 24.15 -3.29
C GLU A 84 22.05 23.78 -4.68
N ARG A 85 20.71 23.71 -4.80
CA ARG A 85 20.03 23.74 -6.10
C ARG A 85 18.73 24.52 -6.06
#